data_AF-A0A0A6CXZ8-F1
#
_entry.id   AF-A0A0A6CXZ8-F1
#
_cell.length_a   1.000
_cell.length_b   1.000
_cell.length_c   1.000
_cell.angle_alpha   90.00
_cell.angle_beta   90.00
_cell.angle_gamma   90.00
#
_symmetry.space_group_name_H-M   'P 1'
#
loop_
_entity.id
_entity.type
_entity.pdbx_description
1 polymer ?
#
loop_
_entity_poly.entity_id
_entity_poly.type
_entity_poly.pdbx_seq_one_letter_code
_entity_poly.pdbx_strand_id
1 'polypeptide(L)'
;MEAHDMSILDKLHALIDPKLKDTFDKKAYDPAKDRAWVVNRLEATKTQFASTETTRGGGKRWWQLANGVVAFSPTRRDGHPLVINGQTTLFIPSERFNDFLATMTEAVDAGEFDKEFESDSTAGTTVRVKTPRAPRASSGEGGKGWSEERRARFAASIEARKAAKA
;
A
#
# COMPACT_ATOMS: atom_id res chain seq x y z
N MET A 1 -31.25 -47.37 25.83
CA MET A 1 -30.79 -46.03 25.42
C MET A 1 -30.36 -45.33 26.70
N GLU A 2 -29.12 -45.55 27.13
CA GLU A 2 -28.59 -44.92 28.34
C GLU A 2 -28.15 -43.51 28.00
N ALA A 3 -28.82 -42.52 28.59
CA ALA A 3 -28.32 -41.17 28.64
C ALA A 3 -27.11 -41.18 29.57
N HIS A 4 -25.90 -41.20 29.02
CA HIS A 4 -24.69 -40.97 29.79
C HIS A 4 -24.81 -39.60 30.46
N ASP A 5 -24.99 -39.59 31.78
CA ASP A 5 -24.94 -38.37 32.58
C ASP A 5 -23.50 -37.83 32.50
N MET A 6 -23.27 -36.88 31.59
CA MET A 6 -21.95 -36.27 31.45
C MET A 6 -21.58 -35.61 32.77
N SER A 7 -20.41 -35.97 33.29
CA SER A 7 -19.78 -35.36 34.45
C SER A 7 -19.80 -33.84 34.33
N ILE A 8 -19.99 -33.16 35.46
CA ILE A 8 -20.01 -31.69 35.52
C ILE A 8 -18.73 -31.09 34.95
N LEU A 9 -17.59 -31.79 35.07
CA LEU A 9 -16.31 -31.37 34.50
C LEU A 9 -16.32 -31.42 32.96
N ASP A 10 -16.91 -32.44 32.35
CA ASP A 10 -17.05 -32.53 30.90
C ASP A 10 -18.01 -31.45 30.36
N LYS A 11 -19.09 -31.16 31.09
CA LYS A 11 -19.99 -30.04 30.78
C LYS A 11 -19.26 -28.70 30.85
N LEU A 12 -18.37 -28.50 31.83
CA LEU A 12 -17.56 -27.29 31.95
C LEU A 12 -16.52 -27.18 30.82
N HIS A 13 -15.84 -28.27 30.47
CA HIS A 13 -14.88 -28.28 29.36
C HIS A 13 -15.54 -27.99 28.01
N ALA A 14 -16.78 -28.45 27.79
CA ALA A 14 -17.54 -28.14 26.57
C ALA A 14 -17.90 -26.64 26.42
N LEU A 15 -17.88 -25.88 27.52
CA LEU A 15 -18.16 -24.44 27.52
C LEU A 15 -16.89 -23.58 27.40
N ILE A 16 -15.70 -24.17 27.55
CA ILE A 16 -14.43 -23.46 27.45
C ILE A 16 -13.92 -23.59 26.02
N ASP A 17 -13.95 -22.49 25.27
CA ASP A 17 -13.32 -22.43 23.95
C ASP A 17 -12.04 -21.58 24.01
N PRO A 18 -10.85 -22.21 24.08
CA PRO A 18 -9.58 -21.49 24.10
C PRO A 18 -9.29 -20.73 22.79
N LYS A 19 -10.02 -21.00 21.69
CA LYS A 19 -9.90 -20.25 20.43
C LYS A 19 -10.55 -18.87 20.53
N LEU A 20 -11.46 -18.66 21.48
CA LEU A 20 -12.02 -17.33 21.77
C LEU A 20 -11.01 -16.39 22.41
N LYS A 21 -9.84 -16.89 22.83
CA LYS A 21 -8.75 -16.06 23.34
C LYS A 21 -8.35 -14.98 22.32
N ASP A 22 -8.24 -15.34 21.04
CA ASP A 22 -7.84 -14.39 19.99
C ASP A 22 -8.89 -13.28 19.79
N THR A 23 -10.17 -13.65 19.88
CA THR A 23 -11.29 -12.68 19.85
C THR A 23 -11.31 -11.80 21.09
N PHE A 24 -10.98 -12.35 22.27
CA PHE A 24 -10.89 -11.61 23.53
C PHE A 24 -9.73 -10.61 23.54
N ASP A 25 -8.57 -11.00 23.00
CA ASP A 25 -7.39 -10.14 22.89
C ASP A 25 -7.51 -9.10 21.76
N LYS A 26 -8.48 -9.27 20.83
CA LYS A 26 -8.73 -8.32 19.76
C LYS A 26 -9.23 -6.99 20.34
N LYS A 27 -8.33 -6.01 20.43
CA LYS A 27 -8.71 -4.63 20.75
C LYS A 27 -9.73 -4.13 19.74
N ALA A 28 -10.76 -3.45 20.24
CA ALA A 28 -11.70 -2.72 19.39
C ALA A 28 -10.92 -1.76 18.49
N TYR A 29 -11.11 -1.90 17.18
CA TYR A 29 -10.51 -1.02 16.19
C TYR A 29 -11.09 0.38 16.38
N ASP A 30 -10.21 1.37 16.51
CA ASP A 30 -10.59 2.77 16.68
C ASP A 30 -10.34 3.51 15.35
N PRO A 31 -11.36 3.64 14.50
CA PRO A 31 -11.19 4.27 13.19
C PRO A 31 -10.86 5.75 13.25
N ALA A 32 -11.13 6.43 14.38
CA ALA A 32 -10.92 7.87 14.49
C ALA A 32 -9.45 8.25 14.29
N LYS A 33 -8.53 7.38 14.73
CA LYS A 33 -7.07 7.61 14.56
C LYS A 33 -6.64 7.49 13.11
N ASP A 34 -7.19 6.53 12.38
CA ASP A 34 -6.90 6.32 10.97
C ASP A 34 -7.50 7.44 10.11
N ARG A 35 -8.76 7.84 10.39
CA ARG A 35 -9.39 9.02 9.78
C ARG A 35 -8.57 10.28 10.00
N ALA A 36 -8.23 10.59 11.26
CA ALA A 36 -7.43 11.77 11.59
C ALA A 36 -6.07 11.77 10.90
N TRP A 37 -5.40 10.61 10.80
CA TRP A 37 -4.12 10.49 10.12
C TRP A 37 -4.24 10.77 8.61
N VAL A 38 -5.27 10.20 7.96
CA VAL A 38 -5.53 10.42 6.53
C VAL A 38 -5.90 11.88 6.24
N VAL A 39 -6.79 12.48 7.04
CA VAL A 39 -7.19 13.89 6.92
C VAL A 39 -5.97 14.82 7.01
N ASN A 40 -5.14 14.67 8.04
CA ASN A 40 -3.91 15.45 8.17
C ASN A 40 -3.00 15.33 6.93
N ARG A 41 -2.98 14.15 6.30
CA ARG A 41 -2.17 13.91 5.11
C ARG A 41 -2.77 14.49 3.84
N LEU A 42 -4.09 14.53 3.73
CA LEU A 42 -4.82 15.23 2.67
C LEU A 42 -4.60 16.74 2.76
N GLU A 43 -4.67 17.31 3.97
CA GLU A 43 -4.37 18.73 4.20
C GLU A 43 -2.91 19.07 3.85
N ALA A 44 -1.95 18.25 4.29
CA ALA A 44 -0.56 18.40 3.90
C ALA A 44 -0.38 18.31 2.37
N THR A 45 -1.17 17.46 1.69
CA THR A 45 -1.16 17.33 0.23
C THR A 45 -1.71 18.59 -0.44
N LYS A 46 -2.80 19.17 0.09
CA LYS A 46 -3.38 20.43 -0.38
C LYS A 46 -2.38 21.58 -0.25
N THR A 47 -1.73 21.72 0.91
CA THR A 47 -0.69 22.73 1.12
C THR A 47 0.49 22.51 0.17
N GLN A 48 0.96 21.26 0.02
CA GLN A 48 2.05 20.94 -0.90
C GLN A 48 1.70 21.31 -2.34
N PHE A 49 0.49 20.99 -2.79
CA PHE A 49 0.04 21.29 -4.15
C PHE A 49 -0.05 22.81 -4.39
N ALA A 50 -0.53 23.57 -3.41
CA ALA A 50 -0.60 25.04 -3.48
C ALA A 50 0.80 25.70 -3.45
N SER A 51 1.78 25.11 -2.76
CA SER A 51 3.15 25.65 -2.66
C SER A 51 4.07 25.27 -3.83
N THR A 52 3.67 24.33 -4.70
CA THR A 52 4.57 23.78 -5.73
C THR A 52 4.60 24.57 -7.04
N GLU A 53 5.45 25.58 -7.10
CA GLU A 53 6.04 26.07 -8.37
C GLU A 53 7.23 25.20 -8.85
N THR A 54 7.87 24.39 -7.98
CA THR A 54 9.22 23.83 -8.30
C THR A 54 9.40 22.32 -8.18
N THR A 55 8.41 21.51 -7.79
CA THR A 55 8.59 20.04 -7.84
C THR A 55 7.44 19.35 -8.56
N ARG A 56 7.67 19.05 -9.85
CA ARG A 56 7.10 17.86 -10.51
C ARG A 56 7.28 16.69 -9.54
N GLY A 57 6.21 16.33 -8.82
CA GLY A 57 6.26 15.41 -7.70
C GLY A 57 6.98 14.12 -8.08
N GLY A 58 8.13 13.86 -7.46
CA GLY A 58 8.87 12.60 -7.54
C GLY A 58 9.20 12.12 -6.13
N GLY A 59 8.98 10.84 -5.85
CA GLY A 59 9.28 10.18 -4.56
C GLY A 59 8.04 9.69 -3.78
N LYS A 60 8.18 9.48 -2.46
CA LYS A 60 7.16 9.03 -1.47
C LYS A 60 5.95 9.98 -1.30
N ARG A 61 5.58 10.74 -2.32
CA ARG A 61 4.46 11.70 -2.29
C ARG A 61 3.20 11.01 -2.80
N TRP A 62 2.07 11.37 -2.21
CA TRP A 62 0.76 10.84 -2.62
C TRP A 62 0.31 11.35 -3.99
N TRP A 63 1.04 12.29 -4.60
CA TRP A 63 0.66 12.87 -5.86
C TRP A 63 1.86 13.19 -6.75
N GLN A 64 1.63 13.13 -8.05
CA GLN A 64 2.58 13.55 -9.08
C GLN A 64 1.82 14.31 -10.18
N LEU A 65 2.30 15.49 -10.53
CA LEU A 65 1.74 16.30 -11.62
C LEU A 65 2.53 16.07 -12.91
N ALA A 66 1.85 15.63 -13.97
CA ALA A 66 2.39 15.51 -15.31
C ALA A 66 1.32 15.87 -16.34
N ASN A 67 1.67 16.70 -17.33
CA ASN A 67 0.78 17.06 -18.45
C ASN A 67 -0.61 17.59 -18.02
N GLY A 68 -0.68 18.38 -16.94
CA GLY A 68 -1.96 18.90 -16.42
C GLY A 68 -2.83 17.87 -15.69
N VAL A 69 -2.31 16.65 -15.49
CA VAL A 69 -2.99 15.58 -14.77
C VAL A 69 -2.19 15.22 -13.52
N VAL A 70 -2.91 15.08 -12.41
CA VAL A 70 -2.39 14.64 -11.12
C VAL A 70 -2.64 13.14 -11.00
N ALA A 71 -1.56 12.36 -10.93
CA ALA A 71 -1.61 10.97 -10.50
C ALA A 71 -1.61 10.96 -8.97
N PHE A 72 -2.73 10.60 -8.35
CA PHE A 72 -2.93 10.57 -6.91
C PHE A 72 -2.98 9.12 -6.40
N SER A 73 -2.10 8.77 -5.47
CA SER A 73 -1.96 7.44 -4.88
C SER A 73 -1.87 7.55 -3.35
N PRO A 74 -3.01 7.70 -2.66
CA PRO A 74 -3.05 7.79 -1.21
C PRO A 74 -2.69 6.45 -0.56
N THR A 75 -2.17 6.51 0.65
CA THR A 75 -1.85 5.32 1.46
C THR A 75 -2.61 5.37 2.77
N ARG A 76 -2.88 4.21 3.37
CA ARG A 76 -3.35 4.06 4.73
C ARG A 76 -2.22 4.29 5.73
N ARG A 77 -2.56 4.40 7.01
CA ARG A 77 -1.60 4.56 8.11
C ARG A 77 -0.60 3.40 8.18
N ASP A 78 -1.04 2.20 7.83
CA ASP A 78 -0.24 0.98 7.76
C ASP A 78 0.72 0.93 6.56
N GLY A 79 0.70 1.95 5.68
CA GLY A 79 1.56 2.04 4.50
C GLY A 79 1.04 1.31 3.26
N HIS A 80 -0.09 0.62 3.36
CA HIS A 80 -0.79 0.02 2.22
C HIS A 80 -1.50 1.09 1.37
N PRO A 81 -1.66 0.88 0.05
CA PRO A 81 -2.42 1.82 -0.79
C PRO A 81 -3.89 1.83 -0.38
N LEU A 82 -4.50 3.02 -0.37
CA LEU A 82 -5.94 3.18 -0.20
C LEU A 82 -6.64 2.95 -1.54
N VAL A 83 -7.72 2.16 -1.56
CA VAL A 83 -8.38 1.71 -2.80
C VAL A 83 -9.66 2.51 -3.01
N ILE A 84 -9.57 3.56 -3.81
CA ILE A 84 -10.72 4.41 -4.09
C ILE A 84 -11.36 3.93 -5.39
N ASN A 85 -12.63 3.51 -5.34
CA ASN A 85 -13.36 3.01 -6.50
C ASN A 85 -12.63 1.84 -7.23
N GLY A 86 -12.01 0.94 -6.47
CA GLY A 86 -11.24 -0.18 -7.03
C GLY A 86 -9.87 0.21 -7.61
N GLN A 87 -9.45 1.47 -7.47
CA GLN A 87 -8.19 1.97 -7.99
C GLN A 87 -7.27 2.45 -6.85
N THR A 88 -5.99 2.06 -6.92
CA THR A 88 -4.95 2.56 -5.99
C THR A 88 -4.33 3.87 -6.45
N THR A 89 -4.48 4.19 -7.74
CA THR A 89 -3.96 5.40 -8.37
C THR A 89 -5.07 6.02 -9.20
N LEU A 90 -5.46 7.24 -8.82
CA LEU A 90 -6.46 8.05 -9.50
C LEU A 90 -5.75 9.07 -10.39
N PHE A 91 -6.32 9.36 -11.56
CA PHE A 91 -5.83 10.40 -12.45
C PHE A 91 -6.85 11.54 -12.49
N ILE A 92 -6.47 12.69 -11.93
CA ILE A 92 -7.37 13.82 -11.70
C ILE A 92 -6.83 15.03 -12.44
N PRO A 93 -7.63 15.78 -13.22
CA PRO A 93 -7.19 17.04 -13.81
C PRO A 93 -6.71 18.01 -12.73
N SER A 94 -5.56 18.67 -12.93
CA SER A 94 -4.94 19.51 -11.90
C SER A 94 -5.85 20.64 -11.41
N GLU A 95 -6.70 21.16 -12.29
CA GLU A 95 -7.68 22.21 -11.99
C GLU A 95 -8.75 21.75 -10.99
N ARG A 96 -9.06 20.45 -10.96
CA ARG A 96 -10.06 19.84 -10.07
C ARG A 96 -9.46 19.20 -8.83
N PHE A 97 -8.13 19.16 -8.72
CA PHE A 97 -7.46 18.41 -7.67
C PHE A 97 -7.74 18.99 -6.27
N ASN A 98 -7.81 20.32 -6.13
CA ASN A 98 -8.14 20.95 -4.84
C ASN A 98 -9.57 20.65 -4.37
N ASP A 99 -10.53 20.67 -5.30
CA ASP A 99 -11.93 20.33 -5.03
C ASP A 99 -12.05 18.85 -4.62
N PHE A 100 -11.37 17.97 -5.38
CA PHE A 100 -11.28 16.55 -5.06
C PHE A 100 -10.72 16.29 -3.66
N LEU A 101 -9.64 16.97 -3.26
CA LEU A 101 -9.06 16.81 -1.92
C LEU A 101 -10.02 17.29 -0.81
N ALA A 102 -10.81 18.33 -1.06
CA ALA A 102 -11.81 18.81 -0.11
C ALA A 102 -12.92 17.78 0.08
N THR A 103 -13.54 17.32 -1.01
CA THR A 103 -14.59 16.29 -0.96
C THR A 103 -14.09 14.99 -0.35
N MET A 104 -12.85 14.58 -0.65
CA MET A 104 -12.26 13.39 -0.05
C MET A 104 -12.03 13.56 1.46
N THR A 105 -11.66 14.76 1.92
CA THR A 105 -11.51 15.05 3.34
C THR A 105 -12.84 14.91 4.08
N GLU A 106 -13.92 15.47 3.51
CA GLU A 106 -15.27 15.37 4.06
C GLU A 106 -15.76 13.91 4.11
N ALA A 107 -15.51 13.14 3.05
CA ALA A 107 -15.88 11.72 3.00
C ALA A 107 -15.09 10.86 4.01
N VAL A 108 -13.81 11.16 4.25
CA VAL A 108 -13.02 10.49 5.29
C VAL A 108 -13.51 10.85 6.70
N ASP A 109 -13.85 12.12 6.94
CA ASP A 109 -14.39 12.58 8.23
C ASP A 109 -15.75 11.94 8.53
N ALA A 110 -16.63 11.89 7.51
CA ALA A 110 -17.92 11.20 7.54
C ALA A 110 -17.80 9.68 7.76
N GLY A 111 -16.60 9.11 7.59
CA GLY A 111 -16.35 7.69 7.80
C GLY A 111 -16.75 6.81 6.63
N GLU A 112 -16.88 7.35 5.42
CA GLU A 112 -17.19 6.53 4.24
C GLU A 112 -16.09 5.52 3.92
N PHE A 113 -14.86 5.80 4.38
CA PHE A 113 -13.69 4.92 4.23
C PHE A 113 -13.45 3.98 5.43
N ASP A 114 -14.35 3.93 6.41
CA ASP A 114 -14.12 3.12 7.63
C ASP A 114 -13.90 1.64 7.34
N LYS A 115 -14.70 1.08 6.43
CA LYS A 115 -14.58 -0.32 5.98
C LYS A 115 -13.27 -0.59 5.26
N GLU A 116 -12.80 0.39 4.48
CA GLU A 116 -11.50 0.36 3.80
C GLU A 116 -10.35 0.46 4.80
N PHE A 117 -10.55 1.04 5.99
CA PHE A 117 -9.57 1.09 7.08
C PHE A 117 -9.65 -0.10 8.05
N GLU A 118 -10.81 -0.72 8.23
CA GLU A 118 -10.96 -1.91 9.07
C GLU A 118 -10.48 -3.19 8.36
N SER A 119 -10.58 -3.22 7.02
CA SER A 119 -10.20 -4.39 6.25
C SER A 119 -8.68 -4.60 6.25
N ASP A 120 -8.22 -5.66 6.91
CA ASP A 120 -6.90 -6.29 6.72
C ASP A 120 -6.77 -6.96 5.34
N SER A 121 -7.77 -6.81 4.47
CA SER A 121 -7.92 -7.58 3.24
C SER A 121 -8.55 -6.75 2.12
N THR A 122 -7.71 -5.93 1.49
CA THR A 122 -7.62 -6.02 0.04
C THR A 122 -6.20 -6.44 -0.26
N ALA A 123 -6.03 -7.76 -0.36
CA ALA A 123 -4.97 -8.35 -1.14
C ALA A 123 -4.83 -7.55 -2.43
N GLY A 124 -3.77 -6.76 -2.55
CA GLY A 124 -2.62 -7.22 -3.31
C GLY A 124 -2.89 -7.71 -4.73
N THR A 125 -4.02 -7.40 -5.37
CA THR A 125 -4.12 -7.40 -6.83
C THR A 125 -3.43 -6.14 -7.33
N THR A 126 -2.18 -5.96 -6.89
CA THR A 126 -1.19 -5.19 -7.61
C THR A 126 -0.90 -5.98 -8.89
N VAL A 127 -1.74 -5.82 -9.91
CA VAL A 127 -1.18 -5.87 -11.25
C VAL A 127 -0.23 -4.67 -11.29
N ARG A 128 1.05 -4.90 -11.00
CA ARG A 128 2.10 -4.00 -11.45
C ARG A 128 1.97 -3.99 -12.96
N VAL A 129 1.20 -3.06 -13.49
CA VAL A 129 1.29 -2.67 -14.89
C VAL A 129 2.71 -2.12 -15.00
N LYS A 130 3.64 -2.98 -15.41
CA LYS A 130 4.89 -2.54 -16.03
C LYS A 130 4.42 -1.74 -17.24
N THR A 131 4.28 -0.44 -17.08
CA THR A 131 4.26 0.46 -18.23
C THR A 131 5.54 0.10 -18.99
N PRO A 132 5.44 -0.35 -20.25
CA PRO A 132 6.62 -0.65 -21.02
C PRO A 132 7.43 0.64 -21.04
N ARG A 133 8.60 0.61 -20.39
CA ARG A 133 9.55 1.70 -20.45
C ARG A 133 9.84 1.87 -21.93
N ALA A 134 9.51 3.04 -22.49
CA ALA A 134 9.77 3.34 -23.89
C ALA A 134 11.19 2.86 -24.23
N PRO A 135 11.39 2.10 -25.32
CA PRO A 135 12.72 1.64 -25.69
C PRO A 135 13.59 2.89 -25.74
N ARG A 136 14.63 2.90 -24.90
CA ARG A 136 15.64 3.96 -24.94
C ARG A 136 16.11 4.01 -26.39
N ALA A 137 15.89 5.14 -27.05
CA ALA A 137 16.47 5.40 -28.35
C ALA A 137 17.95 5.02 -28.26
N SER A 138 18.39 4.18 -29.19
CA SER A 138 19.78 3.81 -29.35
C SER A 138 20.56 5.08 -29.68
N SER A 139 21.02 5.78 -28.64
CA SER A 139 22.11 6.74 -28.78
C SER A 139 23.34 5.89 -29.11
N GLY A 140 23.64 5.84 -30.40
CA GLY A 140 24.96 5.49 -30.87
C GLY A 140 26.00 6.31 -30.14
N GLU A 141 27.18 5.69 -30.00
CA GLU A 141 28.43 6.28 -29.52
C GLU A 141 28.58 6.41 -27.99
N GLY A 142 29.36 5.49 -27.40
CA GLY A 142 30.17 5.79 -26.20
C GLY A 142 29.88 5.04 -24.89
N GLY A 143 28.93 4.12 -24.82
CA GLY A 143 28.67 3.37 -23.57
C GLY A 143 29.62 2.20 -23.37
N LYS A 144 30.69 2.36 -22.56
CA LYS A 144 31.58 1.26 -22.12
C LYS A 144 30.74 0.09 -21.60
N GLY A 145 30.62 -0.95 -22.44
CA GLY A 145 30.11 -2.25 -22.05
C GLY A 145 30.93 -2.82 -20.89
N TRP A 146 30.35 -3.81 -20.20
CA TRP A 146 30.94 -4.46 -19.04
C TRP A 146 32.45 -4.66 -19.18
N SER A 147 33.23 -4.04 -18.29
CA SER A 147 34.67 -4.25 -18.25
C SER A 147 34.96 -5.73 -18.00
N GLU A 148 36.07 -6.21 -18.56
CA GLU A 148 36.48 -7.61 -18.48
C GLU A 148 36.64 -8.08 -17.02
N GLU A 149 37.14 -7.20 -16.16
CA GLU A 149 37.21 -7.42 -14.70
C GLU A 149 35.82 -7.65 -14.07
N ARG A 150 34.78 -6.95 -14.56
CA ARG A 150 33.42 -7.09 -14.07
C ARG A 150 32.78 -8.41 -14.52
N ARG A 151 33.13 -8.88 -15.72
CA ARG A 151 32.72 -10.19 -16.23
C ARG A 151 33.39 -11.32 -15.43
N ALA A 152 34.67 -11.18 -15.11
CA ALA A 152 35.42 -12.15 -14.32
C ALA A 152 34.86 -12.28 -12.89
N ARG A 153 34.59 -11.16 -12.21
CA ARG A 153 33.97 -11.17 -10.87
C ARG A 153 32.57 -11.78 -10.86
N PHE A 154 31.81 -11.56 -11.93
CA PHE A 154 30.48 -12.17 -12.07
C PHE A 154 30.58 -13.69 -12.30
N ALA A 155 31.49 -14.16 -13.16
CA ALA A 155 31.73 -15.58 -13.36
C ALA A 155 32.14 -16.29 -12.05
N ALA A 156 33.09 -15.71 -11.31
CA ALA A 156 33.51 -16.23 -10.00
C ALA A 156 32.34 -16.28 -8.98
N SER A 157 31.43 -15.31 -9.03
CA SER A 157 30.25 -15.28 -8.15
C SER A 157 29.23 -16.36 -8.50
N ILE A 158 29.10 -16.72 -9.78
CA ILE A 158 28.24 -17.80 -10.24
C ILE A 158 28.84 -19.16 -9.87
N GLU A 159 30.15 -19.34 -10.03
CA GLU A 159 30.83 -20.58 -9.61
C GLU A 159 30.79 -20.79 -8.10
N ALA A 160 31.02 -19.74 -7.29
CA ALA A 160 30.89 -19.83 -5.84
C ALA A 160 29.45 -20.21 -5.41
N ARG A 161 28.44 -19.67 -6.09
CA ARG A 161 27.02 -20.04 -5.85
C ARG A 161 26.69 -21.45 -6.28
N LYS A 162 27.33 -21.95 -7.34
CA LYS A 162 27.15 -23.32 -7.84
C LYS A 162 27.84 -24.33 -6.93
N ALA A 163 29.02 -24.00 -6.41
CA ALA A 163 29.76 -24.82 -5.45
C ALA A 163 29.09 -24.87 -4.06
N ALA A 164 28.46 -23.79 -3.61
CA ALA A 164 27.71 -23.76 -2.35
C ALA A 164 26.35 -24.51 -2.41
N LYS A 165 25.97 -25.02 -3.58
CA LYS A 165 24.72 -25.78 -3.80
C LYS A 165 25.00 -27.26 -4.15
N ALA A 166 26.26 -27.69 -4.06
CA ALA A 166 26.70 -29.07 -4.23
C ALA A 166 26.97 -29.72 -2.87
#